data_AF-A0AA91GV77-F1
#
_entry.id   AF-A0AA91GV77-F1
#
_cell.length_a   1.000
_cell.length_b   1.000
_cell.length_c   1.000
_cell.angle_alpha   90.00
_cell.angle_beta   90.00
_cell.angle_gamma   90.00
#
_symmetry.space_group_name_H-M   'P 1'
#
loop_
_entity.id
_entity.type
_entity.pdbx_description
1 polymer ?
#
loop_
_entity_poly.entity_id
_entity_poly.type
_entity_poly.pdbx_seq_one_letter_code
_entity_poly.pdbx_strand_id
1 'polypeptide(L)'
;MSNDSQIRILFLTAEPTDTARLRLQQELRDIEQQLQTVRLRDRFVLKLQLSARHRDISQAILDFEPHIVHISGHGASSGELCFENELGTTQPVTPEALAALFKLVAAHVNCVVLNACYSDIQAEAIVQHISFVIGMKTTIGDQAAIAFAVGFYRALGAKRSPEEAYEFGCVEIQLQGIPEESTPVLRKRVDQSPGVFYLERPAIEKRCYEEIKQPGSLIRITAPENMGKTWLMNRIVAYARGYGYKTVTLSFNVLVDGTVYNDVERFLRSFCVAVGKELELPNQLSEYWDNQAACIYNSTMYFQRYLLANIASPLVLALNNVDLVFEQPAIADDFCKMLRNWHDRARRGDQASEIWKKLRLIIVHSTEVYASLDINSSPLNVGLPIKLPEFSSEQVQRLVKLHGLDLTANQVQQLMDLLGGHPLLFRRACDYLILYETTFEKLLKVASTIEGPFIGHLLEYLQNLEKNPELKTAFRQVVITTQPLQLSPNIARSLQRLGLVKLEGNFVKPRCKLYRQFFRQHL
;
A
#
# COMPACT_ATOMS: atom_id res chain seq x y z
N MET A 1 -32.75 -16.53 -9.76
CA MET A 1 -32.73 -15.14 -10.27
C MET A 1 -31.70 -14.41 -9.43
N SER A 2 -30.63 -14.01 -10.08
CA SER A 2 -29.37 -13.50 -9.51
C SER A 2 -29.57 -12.16 -8.83
N ASN A 3 -29.19 -12.05 -7.56
CA ASN A 3 -29.07 -10.77 -6.86
C ASN A 3 -27.64 -10.24 -7.09
N ASP A 4 -27.36 -9.81 -8.32
CA ASP A 4 -26.13 -9.10 -8.71
C ASP A 4 -26.31 -7.65 -8.19
N SER A 5 -25.53 -7.21 -7.20
CA SER A 5 -25.75 -5.90 -6.59
C SER A 5 -25.25 -4.80 -7.53
N GLN A 6 -26.16 -4.08 -8.17
CA GLN A 6 -25.86 -3.05 -9.16
C GLN A 6 -24.95 -1.94 -8.60
N ILE A 7 -24.02 -1.44 -9.41
CA ILE A 7 -23.14 -0.32 -9.08
C ILE A 7 -23.94 0.99 -9.16
N ARG A 8 -24.12 1.67 -8.03
CA ARG A 8 -24.81 2.95 -7.94
C ARG A 8 -23.86 4.11 -8.28
N ILE A 9 -24.20 4.90 -9.29
CA ILE A 9 -23.47 6.09 -9.73
C ILE A 9 -24.34 7.31 -9.47
N LEU A 10 -23.85 8.24 -8.65
CA LEU A 10 -24.44 9.56 -8.50
C LEU A 10 -23.71 10.55 -9.41
N PHE A 11 -24.42 11.16 -10.34
CA PHE A 11 -23.88 12.19 -11.22
C PHE A 11 -24.50 13.55 -10.84
N LEU A 12 -23.63 14.48 -10.43
CA LEU A 12 -23.97 15.83 -10.00
C LEU A 12 -23.44 16.82 -11.04
N THR A 13 -24.30 17.71 -11.53
CA THR A 13 -23.84 18.88 -12.30
C THR A 13 -23.94 20.14 -11.46
N ALA A 14 -22.93 21.00 -11.52
CA ALA A 14 -22.93 22.31 -10.87
C ALA A 14 -22.90 23.42 -11.92
N GLU A 15 -23.99 24.17 -12.02
CA GLU A 15 -24.22 25.22 -13.04
C GLU A 15 -24.67 26.53 -12.39
N PRO A 16 -23.78 27.26 -11.69
CA PRO A 16 -24.11 28.59 -11.16
C PRO A 16 -24.56 29.52 -12.28
N THR A 17 -25.59 30.34 -12.02
CA THR A 17 -26.18 31.19 -13.07
C THR A 17 -25.27 32.34 -13.51
N ASP A 18 -24.26 32.67 -12.71
CA ASP A 18 -23.28 33.73 -12.93
C ASP A 18 -21.98 33.26 -13.64
N THR A 19 -21.90 31.99 -14.07
CA THR A 19 -20.74 31.45 -14.81
C THR A 19 -21.06 31.12 -16.27
N ALA A 20 -20.02 30.90 -17.07
CA ALA A 20 -20.17 30.52 -18.48
C ALA A 20 -20.80 29.12 -18.60
N ARG A 21 -21.80 28.95 -19.48
CA ARG A 21 -22.48 27.66 -19.64
C ARG A 21 -21.52 26.57 -20.17
N LEU A 22 -21.44 25.47 -19.44
CA LEU A 22 -20.73 24.24 -19.83
C LEU A 22 -21.66 23.30 -20.60
N ARG A 23 -21.11 22.41 -21.43
CA ARG A 23 -21.88 21.37 -22.16
C ARG A 23 -22.23 20.14 -21.31
N LEU A 24 -22.67 20.36 -20.07
CA LEU A 24 -22.96 19.31 -19.08
C LEU A 24 -24.12 18.40 -19.51
N GLN A 25 -25.11 18.95 -20.21
CA GLN A 25 -26.20 18.16 -20.80
C GLN A 25 -25.77 17.27 -21.96
N GLN A 26 -24.65 17.59 -22.63
CA GLN A 26 -24.08 16.72 -23.68
C GLN A 26 -23.29 15.60 -23.04
N GLU A 27 -22.43 15.92 -22.06
CA GLU A 27 -21.71 14.94 -21.25
C GLU A 27 -22.64 13.89 -20.67
N LEU A 28 -23.74 14.33 -20.07
CA LEU A 28 -24.75 13.46 -19.49
C LEU A 28 -25.39 12.53 -20.52
N ARG A 29 -25.79 13.07 -21.68
CA ARG A 29 -26.41 12.28 -22.76
C ARG A 29 -25.46 11.20 -23.28
N ASP A 30 -24.19 11.53 -23.45
CA ASP A 30 -23.19 10.60 -23.96
C ASP A 30 -22.88 9.50 -22.94
N ILE A 31 -22.82 9.83 -21.64
CA ILE A 31 -22.67 8.86 -20.55
C ILE A 31 -23.90 7.94 -20.47
N GLU A 32 -25.13 8.50 -20.50
CA GLU A 32 -26.36 7.71 -20.47
C GLU A 32 -26.43 6.74 -21.65
N GLN A 33 -26.10 7.18 -22.88
CA GLN A 33 -26.10 6.31 -24.05
C GLN A 33 -25.12 5.14 -23.91
N GLN A 34 -23.93 5.37 -23.34
CA GLN A 34 -22.97 4.30 -23.08
C GLN A 34 -23.51 3.32 -22.03
N LEU A 35 -24.01 3.83 -20.90
CA LEU A 35 -24.54 3.03 -19.80
C LEU A 35 -25.82 2.27 -20.17
N GLN A 36 -26.59 2.74 -21.16
CA GLN A 36 -27.81 2.09 -21.67
C GLN A 36 -27.54 1.00 -22.74
N THR A 37 -26.28 0.75 -23.12
CA THR A 37 -25.97 -0.39 -23.99
C THR A 37 -26.38 -1.73 -23.35
N VAL A 38 -26.85 -2.69 -24.15
CA VAL A 38 -27.47 -3.97 -23.69
C VAL A 38 -26.62 -4.77 -22.69
N ARG A 39 -25.29 -4.61 -22.69
CA ARG A 39 -24.37 -5.28 -21.76
C ARG A 39 -24.18 -4.56 -20.42
N LEU A 40 -24.51 -3.27 -20.32
CA LEU A 40 -24.20 -2.40 -19.18
C LEU A 40 -25.42 -2.02 -18.34
N ARG A 41 -26.62 -2.07 -18.94
CA ARG A 41 -27.90 -1.68 -18.30
C ARG A 41 -28.21 -2.45 -17.01
N ASP A 42 -27.87 -3.73 -16.95
CA ASP A 42 -28.19 -4.57 -15.79
C ASP A 42 -27.20 -4.37 -14.62
N ARG A 43 -26.07 -3.69 -14.86
CA ARG A 43 -24.96 -3.54 -13.89
C ARG A 43 -24.94 -2.20 -13.15
N PHE A 44 -25.47 -1.12 -13.73
CA PHE A 44 -25.41 0.21 -13.14
C PHE A 44 -26.78 0.79 -12.82
N VAL A 45 -26.87 1.49 -11.69
CA VAL A 45 -27.98 2.40 -11.38
C VAL A 45 -27.41 3.80 -11.39
N LEU A 46 -27.84 4.62 -12.35
CA LEU A 46 -27.45 6.01 -12.46
C LEU A 46 -28.53 6.89 -11.82
N LYS A 47 -28.15 7.71 -10.83
CA LYS A 47 -28.98 8.81 -10.31
C LYS A 47 -28.37 10.12 -10.77
N LEU A 48 -29.19 10.94 -11.43
CA LEU A 48 -28.83 12.25 -11.90
C LEU A 48 -29.36 13.32 -10.96
N GLN A 49 -28.52 14.28 -10.60
CA GLN A 49 -28.90 15.47 -9.85
C GLN A 49 -28.31 16.68 -10.59
N LEU A 50 -29.15 17.29 -11.43
CA LEU A 50 -28.76 18.43 -12.27
C LEU A 50 -28.81 19.73 -11.47
N SER A 51 -27.94 20.69 -11.82
CA SER A 51 -27.89 22.02 -11.21
C SER A 51 -27.86 21.94 -9.68
N ALA A 52 -27.08 21.01 -9.16
CA ALA A 52 -26.94 20.76 -7.74
C ALA A 52 -26.43 22.00 -7.04
N ARG A 53 -27.06 22.36 -5.93
CA ARG A 53 -26.56 23.35 -4.97
C ARG A 53 -25.61 22.66 -4.00
N HIS A 54 -24.78 23.45 -3.33
CA HIS A 54 -23.86 22.94 -2.30
C HIS A 54 -24.54 22.08 -1.22
N ARG A 55 -25.79 22.41 -0.84
CA ARG A 55 -26.59 21.65 0.14
C ARG A 55 -27.13 20.31 -0.39
N ASP A 56 -27.26 20.18 -1.71
CA ASP A 56 -27.84 18.99 -2.33
C ASP A 56 -26.83 17.84 -2.38
N ILE A 57 -25.53 18.14 -2.30
CA ILE A 57 -24.45 17.16 -2.38
C ILE A 57 -24.58 16.11 -1.27
N SER A 58 -24.66 16.57 -0.01
CA SER A 58 -24.75 15.66 1.14
C SER A 58 -26.06 14.88 1.13
N GLN A 59 -27.18 15.54 0.84
CA GLN A 59 -28.50 14.92 0.77
C GLN A 59 -28.55 13.84 -0.32
N ALA A 60 -28.05 14.13 -1.53
CA ALA A 60 -28.06 13.20 -2.64
C ALA A 60 -27.19 11.96 -2.37
N ILE A 61 -26.04 12.13 -1.70
CA ILE A 61 -25.18 11.00 -1.30
C ILE A 61 -25.87 10.16 -0.22
N LEU A 62 -26.45 10.78 0.81
CA LEU A 62 -27.14 10.06 1.89
C LEU A 62 -28.37 9.28 1.39
N ASP A 63 -29.16 9.86 0.50
CA ASP A 63 -30.39 9.24 0.00
C ASP A 63 -30.13 8.08 -0.97
N PHE A 64 -29.00 8.10 -1.67
CA PHE A 64 -28.73 7.16 -2.75
C PHE A 64 -27.61 6.16 -2.45
N GLU A 65 -26.78 6.44 -1.43
CA GLU A 65 -25.62 5.65 -1.03
C GLU A 65 -24.76 5.19 -2.23
N PRO A 66 -24.25 6.12 -3.07
CA PRO A 66 -23.54 5.77 -4.30
C PRO A 66 -22.22 5.05 -4.06
N HIS A 67 -21.85 4.16 -4.97
CA HIS A 67 -20.49 3.61 -5.02
C HIS A 67 -19.52 4.55 -5.74
N ILE A 68 -20.02 5.31 -6.70
CA ILE A 68 -19.27 6.28 -7.51
C ILE A 68 -19.99 7.62 -7.46
N VAL A 69 -19.25 8.69 -7.15
CA VAL A 69 -19.75 10.07 -7.26
C VAL A 69 -19.00 10.79 -8.37
N HIS A 70 -19.73 11.28 -9.36
CA HIS A 70 -19.19 12.13 -10.43
C HIS A 70 -19.73 13.53 -10.23
N ILE A 71 -18.83 14.51 -10.12
CA ILE A 71 -19.17 15.93 -10.07
C ILE A 71 -18.58 16.60 -11.30
N SER A 72 -19.45 17.16 -12.14
CA SER A 72 -19.05 17.94 -13.31
C SER A 72 -19.51 19.38 -13.17
N GLY A 73 -18.63 20.34 -13.43
CA GLY A 73 -18.93 21.76 -13.23
C GLY A 73 -17.69 22.65 -13.26
N HIS A 74 -17.83 23.85 -12.68
CA HIS A 74 -16.71 24.79 -12.63
C HIS A 74 -15.79 24.54 -11.43
N GLY A 75 -14.51 24.79 -11.64
CA GLY A 75 -13.49 24.81 -10.59
C GLY A 75 -12.68 26.10 -10.63
N ALA A 76 -12.23 26.55 -9.47
CA ALA A 76 -11.35 27.70 -9.31
C ALA A 76 -9.87 27.26 -9.30
N SER A 77 -8.94 28.15 -9.64
CA SER A 77 -7.49 27.84 -9.63
C SER A 77 -6.93 27.49 -8.25
N SER A 78 -7.65 27.86 -7.19
CA SER A 78 -7.37 27.48 -5.79
C SER A 78 -7.93 26.09 -5.42
N GLY A 79 -8.59 25.41 -6.35
CA GLY A 79 -9.04 24.02 -6.21
C GLY A 79 -10.51 23.85 -5.81
N GLU A 80 -11.22 24.92 -5.47
CA GLU A 80 -12.63 24.84 -5.06
C GLU A 80 -13.54 24.46 -6.23
N LEU A 81 -14.59 23.69 -5.92
CA LEU A 81 -15.69 23.44 -6.83
C LEU A 81 -16.78 24.50 -6.64
N CYS A 82 -17.23 25.10 -7.74
CA CYS A 82 -18.20 26.19 -7.73
C CYS A 82 -19.62 25.66 -7.88
N PHE A 83 -20.41 25.76 -6.81
CA PHE A 83 -21.83 25.39 -6.77
C PHE A 83 -22.72 26.63 -6.72
N GLU A 84 -24.03 26.47 -6.93
CA GLU A 84 -24.99 27.55 -6.73
C GLU A 84 -25.43 27.65 -5.25
N ASN A 85 -25.68 28.86 -4.76
CA ASN A 85 -26.36 29.10 -3.48
C ASN A 85 -27.84 29.48 -3.67
N GLU A 86 -28.55 29.78 -2.57
CA GLU A 86 -29.97 30.16 -2.62
C GLU A 86 -30.23 31.47 -3.39
N LEU A 87 -29.21 32.29 -3.62
CA LEU A 87 -29.29 33.58 -4.30
C LEU A 87 -28.94 33.47 -5.79
N GLY A 88 -28.65 32.28 -6.30
CA GLY A 88 -28.27 32.06 -7.69
C GLY A 88 -26.81 32.35 -8.02
N THR A 89 -26.00 32.71 -7.02
CA THR A 89 -24.59 33.09 -7.22
C THR A 89 -23.66 31.92 -6.93
N THR A 90 -22.45 32.02 -7.46
CA THR A 90 -21.38 31.05 -7.20
C THR A 90 -21.03 30.99 -5.72
N GLN A 91 -21.01 29.77 -5.19
CA GLN A 91 -20.57 29.38 -3.85
C GLN A 91 -19.43 28.37 -4.01
N PRO A 92 -18.18 28.78 -3.73
CA PRO A 92 -17.06 27.84 -3.73
C PRO A 92 -17.18 26.88 -2.56
N VAL A 93 -16.88 25.61 -2.81
CA VAL A 93 -16.76 24.56 -1.81
C VAL A 93 -15.32 24.10 -1.77
N THR A 94 -14.69 24.20 -0.58
CA THR A 94 -13.24 24.02 -0.43
C THR A 94 -12.80 22.54 -0.45
N PRO A 95 -11.51 22.26 -0.72
CA PRO A 95 -10.88 20.95 -0.54
C PRO A 95 -11.25 20.27 0.78
N GLU A 96 -11.13 21.01 1.88
CA GLU A 96 -11.35 20.52 3.24
C GLU A 96 -12.83 20.15 3.47
N ALA A 97 -13.75 20.96 2.96
CA ALA A 97 -15.18 20.77 3.17
C ALA A 97 -15.70 19.48 2.49
N LEU A 98 -15.37 19.25 1.20
CA LEU A 98 -15.77 17.99 0.55
C LEU A 98 -14.97 16.80 1.08
N ALA A 99 -13.68 16.95 1.42
CA ALA A 99 -12.94 15.86 2.05
C ALA A 99 -13.59 15.43 3.37
N ALA A 100 -14.03 16.38 4.20
CA ALA A 100 -14.77 16.10 5.43
C ALA A 100 -16.10 15.37 5.17
N LEU A 101 -16.82 15.72 4.10
CA LEU A 101 -18.03 14.99 3.68
C LEU A 101 -17.68 13.56 3.24
N PHE A 102 -16.72 13.40 2.33
CA PHE A 102 -16.32 12.09 1.80
C PHE A 102 -15.73 11.16 2.87
N LYS A 103 -15.11 11.72 3.92
CA LYS A 103 -14.71 10.98 5.11
C LYS A 103 -15.88 10.24 5.78
N LEU A 104 -17.06 10.88 5.85
CA LEU A 104 -18.24 10.32 6.51
C LEU A 104 -18.91 9.21 5.68
N VAL A 105 -18.70 9.20 4.36
CA VAL A 105 -19.33 8.26 3.42
C VAL A 105 -18.36 7.26 2.79
N ALA A 106 -17.10 7.25 3.25
CA ALA A 106 -16.03 6.36 2.78
C ALA A 106 -16.33 4.86 2.94
N ALA A 107 -17.38 4.50 3.69
CA ALA A 107 -17.82 3.11 3.84
C ALA A 107 -18.47 2.54 2.57
N HIS A 108 -19.09 3.38 1.74
CA HIS A 108 -19.81 2.95 0.53
C HIS A 108 -19.36 3.65 -0.75
N VAL A 109 -18.75 4.84 -0.67
CA VAL A 109 -18.16 5.52 -1.83
C VAL A 109 -16.73 5.03 -2.05
N ASN A 110 -16.45 4.43 -3.21
CA ASN A 110 -15.14 3.86 -3.53
C ASN A 110 -14.37 4.66 -4.60
N CYS A 111 -15.09 5.44 -5.42
CA CYS A 111 -14.51 6.24 -6.48
C CYS A 111 -15.21 7.61 -6.60
N VAL A 112 -14.42 8.68 -6.79
CA VAL A 112 -14.90 10.03 -7.05
C VAL A 112 -14.26 10.55 -8.34
N VAL A 113 -15.07 11.14 -9.22
CA VAL A 113 -14.61 11.78 -10.47
C VAL A 113 -14.99 13.26 -10.41
N LEU A 114 -14.01 14.14 -10.56
CA LEU A 114 -14.16 15.59 -10.52
C LEU A 114 -13.83 16.18 -11.89
N ASN A 115 -14.85 16.32 -12.73
CA ASN A 115 -14.75 16.96 -14.04
C ASN A 115 -14.90 18.48 -13.89
N ALA A 116 -13.88 19.11 -13.30
CA ALA A 116 -13.80 20.55 -13.10
C ALA A 116 -12.35 21.03 -13.14
N CYS A 117 -12.12 22.25 -13.65
CA CYS A 117 -10.78 22.84 -13.74
C CYS A 117 -10.04 22.85 -12.40
N TYR A 118 -8.75 22.49 -12.39
CA TYR A 118 -7.88 22.51 -11.20
C TYR A 118 -8.36 21.63 -10.01
N SER A 119 -9.33 20.75 -10.23
CA SER A 119 -9.89 19.88 -9.19
C SER A 119 -8.93 18.79 -8.68
N ASP A 120 -7.72 18.68 -9.21
CA ASP A 120 -6.70 17.80 -8.65
C ASP A 120 -6.29 18.21 -7.22
N ILE A 121 -6.35 19.50 -6.87
CA ILE A 121 -6.16 19.99 -5.48
C ILE A 121 -7.26 19.41 -4.57
N GLN A 122 -8.51 19.44 -5.04
CA GLN A 122 -9.65 18.82 -4.37
C GLN A 122 -9.47 17.30 -4.26
N ALA A 123 -8.94 16.67 -5.31
CA ALA A 123 -8.68 15.23 -5.34
C ALA A 123 -7.63 14.81 -4.31
N GLU A 124 -6.57 15.60 -4.09
CA GLU A 124 -5.55 15.35 -3.06
C GLU A 124 -6.13 15.37 -1.63
N ALA A 125 -7.15 16.19 -1.38
CA ALA A 125 -7.83 16.20 -0.08
C ALA A 125 -8.76 14.98 0.09
N ILE A 126 -9.56 14.65 -0.93
CA ILE A 126 -10.55 13.57 -0.86
C ILE A 126 -9.89 12.18 -0.85
N VAL A 127 -8.76 12.01 -1.55
CA VAL A 127 -8.05 10.72 -1.64
C VAL A 127 -7.51 10.24 -0.29
N GLN A 128 -7.44 11.12 0.73
CA GLN A 128 -7.15 10.70 2.11
C GLN A 128 -8.23 9.80 2.71
N HIS A 129 -9.42 9.74 2.08
CA HIS A 129 -10.59 9.03 2.55
C HIS A 129 -11.16 8.06 1.52
N ILE A 130 -11.11 8.39 0.23
CA ILE A 130 -11.67 7.56 -0.86
C ILE A 130 -10.57 6.88 -1.66
N SER A 131 -10.77 5.62 -2.04
CA SER A 131 -9.78 4.76 -2.72
C SER A 131 -9.23 5.35 -4.01
N PHE A 132 -10.12 5.87 -4.85
CA PHE A 132 -9.82 6.41 -6.17
C PHE A 132 -10.48 7.77 -6.31
N VAL A 133 -9.67 8.79 -6.57
CA VAL A 133 -10.19 10.12 -6.88
C VAL A 133 -9.52 10.61 -8.14
N ILE A 134 -10.32 11.03 -9.10
CA ILE A 134 -9.86 11.57 -10.38
C ILE A 134 -10.17 13.06 -10.38
N GLY A 135 -9.15 13.89 -10.56
CA GLY A 135 -9.29 15.34 -10.69
C GLY A 135 -8.52 15.86 -11.90
N MET A 136 -8.68 17.14 -12.20
CA MET A 136 -8.03 17.79 -13.34
C MET A 136 -6.89 18.68 -12.86
N LYS A 137 -5.66 18.43 -13.35
CA LYS A 137 -4.47 19.18 -12.93
C LYS A 137 -4.47 20.65 -13.37
N THR A 138 -5.27 20.97 -14.39
CA THR A 138 -5.36 22.30 -15.01
C THR A 138 -6.77 22.52 -15.58
N THR A 139 -6.95 23.53 -16.41
CA THR A 139 -8.17 23.72 -17.21
C THR A 139 -8.43 22.53 -18.11
N ILE A 140 -9.68 22.06 -18.16
CA ILE A 140 -10.12 21.02 -19.08
C ILE A 140 -11.22 21.58 -19.98
N GLY A 141 -11.16 21.29 -21.27
CA GLY A 141 -12.21 21.63 -22.23
C GLY A 141 -13.36 20.64 -22.19
N ASP A 142 -14.57 21.11 -22.50
CA ASP A 142 -15.79 20.28 -22.51
C ASP A 142 -15.62 18.99 -23.33
N GLN A 143 -14.96 19.05 -24.49
CA GLN A 143 -14.75 17.88 -25.34
C GLN A 143 -13.86 16.83 -24.67
N ALA A 144 -12.81 17.25 -23.95
CA ALA A 144 -11.93 16.33 -23.23
C ALA A 144 -12.64 15.72 -22.01
N ALA A 145 -13.40 16.52 -21.26
CA ALA A 145 -14.18 16.04 -20.11
C ALA A 145 -15.20 14.96 -20.53
N ILE A 146 -15.92 15.21 -21.63
CA ILE A 146 -16.86 14.25 -22.23
C ILE A 146 -16.15 12.98 -22.70
N ALA A 147 -15.07 13.12 -23.49
CA ALA A 147 -14.31 11.97 -23.99
C ALA A 147 -13.75 11.12 -22.84
N PHE A 148 -13.22 11.76 -21.79
CA PHE A 148 -12.75 11.09 -20.59
C PHE A 148 -13.86 10.28 -19.92
N ALA A 149 -15.00 10.91 -19.64
CA ALA A 149 -16.12 10.24 -18.97
C ALA A 149 -16.65 9.06 -19.80
N VAL A 150 -16.75 9.22 -21.12
CA VAL A 150 -17.15 8.14 -22.05
C VAL A 150 -16.20 6.95 -21.98
N GLY A 151 -14.89 7.17 -22.09
CA GLY A 151 -13.89 6.10 -22.00
C GLY A 151 -13.89 5.42 -20.63
N PHE A 152 -13.99 6.22 -19.57
CA PHE A 152 -14.03 5.76 -18.19
C PHE A 152 -15.21 4.84 -17.90
N TYR A 153 -16.45 5.28 -18.18
CA TYR A 153 -17.64 4.49 -17.90
C TYR A 153 -17.79 3.27 -18.84
N ARG A 154 -17.31 3.36 -20.09
CA ARG A 154 -17.24 2.21 -21.00
C ARG A 154 -16.35 1.12 -20.42
N ALA A 155 -15.18 1.48 -19.91
CA ALA A 155 -14.24 0.54 -19.31
C ALA A 155 -14.76 -0.05 -17.99
N LEU A 156 -15.32 0.77 -17.10
CA LEU A 156 -15.99 0.29 -15.88
C LEU A 156 -17.10 -0.71 -16.21
N GLY A 157 -17.87 -0.42 -17.27
CA GLY A 157 -18.91 -1.32 -17.76
C GLY A 157 -18.37 -2.64 -18.30
N ALA A 158 -17.20 -2.62 -18.92
CA ALA A 158 -16.45 -3.81 -19.31
C ALA A 158 -15.78 -4.56 -18.13
N LYS A 159 -16.19 -4.27 -16.89
CA LYS A 159 -15.68 -4.86 -15.63
C LYS A 159 -14.20 -4.55 -15.36
N ARG A 160 -13.70 -3.44 -15.89
CA ARG A 160 -12.35 -2.94 -15.56
C ARG A 160 -12.36 -2.25 -14.20
N SER A 161 -11.20 -2.26 -13.55
CA SER A 161 -10.95 -1.53 -12.31
C SER A 161 -11.05 -0.01 -12.53
N PRO A 162 -11.30 0.82 -11.50
CA PRO A 162 -11.25 2.28 -11.61
C PRO A 162 -9.92 2.80 -12.17
N GLU A 163 -8.81 2.11 -11.88
CA GLU A 163 -7.49 2.43 -12.41
C GLU A 163 -7.38 2.19 -13.90
N GLU A 164 -7.76 0.99 -14.37
CA GLU A 164 -7.81 0.70 -15.80
C GLU A 164 -8.82 1.63 -16.50
N ALA A 165 -9.96 1.89 -15.88
CA ALA A 165 -10.97 2.77 -16.44
C ALA A 165 -10.48 4.21 -16.61
N TYR A 166 -9.69 4.72 -15.68
CA TYR A 166 -9.00 5.99 -15.82
C TYR A 166 -8.09 5.99 -17.06
N GLU A 167 -7.27 4.94 -17.24
CA GLU A 167 -6.40 4.82 -18.41
C GLU A 167 -7.20 4.81 -19.73
N PHE A 168 -8.33 4.09 -19.76
CA PHE A 168 -9.24 4.10 -20.92
C PHE A 168 -9.86 5.48 -21.17
N GLY A 169 -10.16 6.25 -20.12
CA GLY A 169 -10.62 7.63 -20.25
C GLY A 169 -9.57 8.53 -20.90
N CYS A 170 -8.31 8.46 -20.46
CA CYS A 170 -7.21 9.20 -21.08
C CYS A 170 -6.98 8.79 -22.54
N VAL A 171 -7.04 7.48 -22.83
CA VAL A 171 -6.90 6.96 -24.20
C VAL A 171 -8.04 7.43 -25.10
N GLU A 172 -9.28 7.52 -24.60
CA GLU A 172 -10.41 8.03 -25.38
C GLU A 172 -10.23 9.51 -25.78
N ILE A 173 -9.68 10.35 -24.88
CA ILE A 173 -9.28 11.73 -25.23
C ILE A 173 -8.26 11.72 -26.39
N GLN A 174 -7.24 10.86 -26.30
CA GLN A 174 -6.19 10.76 -27.31
C GLN A 174 -6.72 10.24 -28.66
N LEU A 175 -7.63 9.25 -28.65
CA LEU A 175 -8.25 8.70 -29.86
C LEU A 175 -9.07 9.75 -30.62
N GLN A 176 -9.62 10.74 -29.92
CA GLN A 176 -10.34 11.86 -30.52
C GLN A 176 -9.43 13.01 -30.97
N GLY A 177 -8.11 12.87 -30.78
CA GLY A 177 -7.12 13.88 -31.19
C GLY A 177 -7.14 15.15 -30.33
N ILE A 178 -7.64 15.08 -29.09
CA ILE A 178 -7.74 16.21 -28.18
C ILE A 178 -6.45 16.28 -27.34
N PRO A 179 -5.70 17.40 -27.32
CA PRO A 179 -4.40 17.50 -26.66
C PRO A 179 -4.51 17.78 -25.14
N GLU A 180 -5.38 17.04 -24.45
CA GLU A 180 -5.69 17.20 -23.02
C GLU A 180 -5.68 15.85 -22.28
N GLU A 181 -5.13 14.79 -22.87
CA GLU A 181 -5.12 13.41 -22.34
C GLU A 181 -4.37 13.27 -21.01
N SER A 182 -3.47 14.20 -20.74
CA SER A 182 -2.70 14.26 -19.49
C SER A 182 -3.35 15.14 -18.42
N THR A 183 -4.49 15.78 -18.69
CA THR A 183 -5.20 16.68 -17.77
C THR A 183 -5.88 15.94 -16.62
N PRO A 184 -6.62 14.83 -16.86
CA PRO A 184 -7.10 13.98 -15.79
C PRO A 184 -5.93 13.34 -15.04
N VAL A 185 -6.01 13.32 -13.71
CA VAL A 185 -5.01 12.71 -12.83
C VAL A 185 -5.73 11.80 -11.84
N LEU A 186 -5.32 10.53 -11.81
CA LEU A 186 -5.79 9.56 -10.83
C LEU A 186 -4.95 9.65 -9.55
N ARG A 187 -5.58 10.06 -8.46
CA ARG A 187 -5.05 9.96 -7.10
C ARG A 187 -5.55 8.65 -6.48
N LYS A 188 -4.60 7.85 -6.01
CA LYS A 188 -4.88 6.60 -5.28
C LYS A 188 -4.60 6.80 -3.82
N ARG A 189 -5.51 6.34 -2.97
CA ARG A 189 -5.30 6.37 -1.52
C ARG A 189 -4.17 5.41 -1.17
N VAL A 190 -3.02 5.97 -0.82
CA VAL A 190 -1.82 5.22 -0.46
C VAL A 190 -1.99 4.50 0.89
N ASP A 191 -2.98 4.90 1.69
CA ASP A 191 -3.31 4.26 2.97
C ASP A 191 -4.79 3.86 3.03
N GLN A 192 -5.05 2.56 2.84
CA GLN A 192 -6.33 1.83 3.03
C GLN A 192 -7.28 1.85 1.82
N SER A 193 -7.13 0.87 0.93
CA SER A 193 -8.22 0.43 0.06
C SER A 193 -9.43 -0.03 0.89
N PRO A 194 -10.68 0.07 0.41
CA PRO A 194 -11.82 -0.55 1.05
C PRO A 194 -11.52 -2.05 1.07
N GLY A 195 -11.39 -2.64 2.26
CA GLY A 195 -10.94 -4.03 2.43
C GLY A 195 -9.52 -4.21 2.96
N VAL A 196 -8.76 -3.13 3.19
CA VAL A 196 -7.41 -3.24 3.76
C VAL A 196 -7.43 -3.20 5.28
N PHE A 197 -7.94 -4.26 5.89
CA PHE A 197 -7.92 -4.43 7.33
C PHE A 197 -6.56 -4.96 7.81
N TYR A 198 -6.01 -4.33 8.85
CA TYR A 198 -4.92 -4.95 9.60
C TYR A 198 -5.52 -6.00 10.53
N LEU A 199 -5.02 -7.23 10.42
CA LEU A 199 -5.42 -8.30 11.32
C LEU A 199 -4.51 -8.31 12.54
N GLU A 200 -5.10 -7.97 13.69
CA GLU A 200 -4.39 -7.85 14.96
C GLU A 200 -3.76 -9.17 15.43
N ARG A 201 -2.61 -9.05 16.09
CA ARG A 201 -1.81 -10.10 16.69
C ARG A 201 -1.48 -9.72 18.13
N PRO A 202 -2.47 -9.64 19.06
CA PRO A 202 -2.39 -8.80 20.27
C PRO A 202 -1.12 -8.99 21.11
N ALA A 203 -0.63 -10.22 21.25
CA ALA A 203 0.60 -10.52 21.99
C ALA A 203 1.86 -9.90 21.35
N ILE A 204 1.93 -9.85 20.02
CA ILE A 204 3.04 -9.24 19.28
C ILE A 204 2.94 -7.72 19.37
N GLU A 205 1.77 -7.13 19.12
CA GLU A 205 1.63 -5.67 19.22
C GLU A 205 1.94 -5.16 20.63
N LYS A 206 1.43 -5.83 21.66
CA LYS A 206 1.69 -5.47 23.05
C LYS A 206 3.19 -5.36 23.34
N ARG A 207 3.97 -6.39 22.96
CA ARG A 207 5.44 -6.40 23.14
C ARG A 207 6.11 -5.27 22.36
N CYS A 208 5.69 -5.02 21.12
CA CYS A 208 6.24 -3.93 20.32
C CYS A 208 5.92 -2.55 20.92
N TYR A 209 4.71 -2.36 21.45
CA TYR A 209 4.27 -1.10 22.07
C TYR A 209 4.98 -0.83 23.40
N GLU A 210 5.27 -1.88 24.19
CA GLU A 210 6.07 -1.78 25.41
C GLU A 210 7.52 -1.42 25.09
N GLU A 211 8.10 -2.05 24.07
CA GLU A 211 9.50 -1.83 23.66
C GLU A 211 9.69 -0.45 23.02
N ILE A 212 8.81 0.00 22.11
CA ILE A 212 8.99 1.27 21.40
C ILE A 212 8.97 2.49 22.34
N LYS A 213 8.45 2.33 23.56
CA LYS A 213 8.49 3.37 24.58
C LYS A 213 9.88 3.52 25.23
N GLN A 214 10.69 2.46 25.24
CA GLN A 214 11.97 2.43 25.94
C GLN A 214 13.01 3.35 25.28
N PRO A 215 13.76 4.17 26.05
CA PRO A 215 14.87 4.97 25.53
C PRO A 215 15.87 4.16 24.69
N GLY A 216 16.14 4.59 23.45
CA GLY A 216 17.07 3.91 22.57
C GLY A 216 16.61 2.52 22.11
N SER A 217 15.30 2.23 22.11
CA SER A 217 14.77 0.92 21.73
C SER A 217 15.13 0.54 20.29
N LEU A 218 15.20 -0.77 20.05
CA LEU A 218 15.35 -1.33 18.71
C LEU A 218 14.46 -2.55 18.58
N ILE A 219 13.55 -2.53 17.60
CA ILE A 219 12.64 -3.63 17.27
C ILE A 219 13.05 -4.20 15.92
N ARG A 220 13.19 -5.52 15.83
CA ARG A 220 13.47 -6.23 14.58
C ARG A 220 12.30 -7.07 14.17
N ILE A 221 11.71 -6.77 13.01
CA ILE A 221 10.58 -7.53 12.48
C ILE A 221 11.08 -8.41 11.35
N THR A 222 10.91 -9.72 11.53
CA THR A 222 11.48 -10.76 10.67
C THR A 222 10.44 -11.79 10.28
N ALA A 223 10.42 -12.13 9.00
CA ALA A 223 9.64 -13.22 8.40
C ALA A 223 9.96 -13.28 6.90
N PRO A 224 9.59 -14.37 6.20
CA PRO A 224 9.55 -14.37 4.75
C PRO A 224 8.73 -13.20 4.19
N GLU A 225 8.89 -12.93 2.90
CA GLU A 225 8.08 -11.95 2.19
C GLU A 225 6.59 -12.23 2.33
N ASN A 226 5.77 -11.19 2.20
CA ASN A 226 4.30 -11.32 2.16
C ASN A 226 3.63 -11.85 3.45
N MET A 227 4.35 -11.83 4.58
CA MET A 227 3.88 -12.24 5.92
C MET A 227 3.29 -11.12 6.79
N GLY A 228 3.21 -9.89 6.27
CA GLY A 228 2.66 -8.72 6.98
C GLY A 228 3.66 -7.94 7.83
N LYS A 229 4.95 -7.98 7.48
CA LYS A 229 6.00 -7.23 8.20
C LYS A 229 5.78 -5.71 8.20
N THR A 230 5.61 -5.14 7.01
CA THR A 230 5.33 -3.71 6.80
C THR A 230 4.02 -3.29 7.47
N TRP A 231 3.02 -4.18 7.48
CA TRP A 231 1.77 -3.97 8.20
C TRP A 231 1.96 -3.78 9.71
N LEU A 232 2.73 -4.67 10.35
CA LEU A 232 3.05 -4.52 11.78
C LEU A 232 3.90 -3.27 12.02
N MET A 233 4.90 -2.98 11.16
CA MET A 233 5.70 -1.76 11.26
C MET A 233 4.83 -0.51 11.25
N ASN A 234 3.93 -0.37 10.27
CA ASN A 234 3.01 0.76 10.16
C ASN A 234 2.12 0.89 11.41
N ARG A 235 1.72 -0.24 12.01
CA ARG A 235 0.96 -0.24 13.28
C ARG A 235 1.77 0.27 14.47
N ILE A 236 3.05 -0.08 14.57
CA ILE A 236 3.94 0.43 15.62
C ILE A 236 4.22 1.91 15.41
N VAL A 237 4.45 2.34 14.16
CA VAL A 237 4.65 3.74 13.79
C VAL A 237 3.40 4.58 14.12
N ALA A 238 2.21 4.10 13.75
CA ALA A 238 0.94 4.77 14.07
C ALA A 238 0.71 4.88 15.59
N TYR A 239 1.03 3.82 16.34
CA TYR A 239 0.98 3.85 17.80
C TYR A 239 1.92 4.89 18.39
N ALA A 240 3.18 4.93 17.93
CA ALA A 240 4.17 5.90 18.41
C ALA A 240 3.79 7.34 18.06
N ARG A 241 3.22 7.58 16.88
CA ARG A 241 2.67 8.89 16.48
C ARG A 241 1.56 9.33 17.43
N GLY A 242 0.63 8.43 17.77
CA GLY A 242 -0.42 8.70 18.76
C GLY A 242 0.12 8.99 20.17
N TYR A 243 1.34 8.54 20.48
CA TYR A 243 2.05 8.85 21.72
C TYR A 243 2.87 10.16 21.66
N GLY A 244 2.79 10.90 20.55
CA GLY A 244 3.46 12.18 20.36
C GLY A 244 4.91 12.08 19.86
N TYR A 245 5.35 10.92 19.38
CA TYR A 245 6.69 10.78 18.80
C TYR A 245 6.72 11.28 17.35
N LYS A 246 7.85 11.86 16.94
CA LYS A 246 8.14 12.07 15.51
C LYS A 246 8.41 10.72 14.88
N THR A 247 7.92 10.51 13.66
CA THR A 247 8.04 9.22 12.97
C THR A 247 8.56 9.44 11.56
N VAL A 248 9.62 8.74 11.19
CA VAL A 248 10.15 8.70 9.83
C VAL A 248 10.16 7.24 9.39
N THR A 249 9.58 6.96 8.24
CA THR A 249 9.61 5.63 7.62
C THR A 249 10.34 5.72 6.30
N LEU A 250 11.42 4.97 6.16
CA LEU A 250 12.19 4.88 4.92
C LEU A 250 11.99 3.52 4.27
N SER A 251 11.71 3.52 2.98
CA SER A 251 11.68 2.31 2.14
C SER A 251 12.87 2.30 1.21
N PHE A 252 13.72 1.28 1.30
CA PHE A 252 14.94 1.19 0.47
C PHE A 252 14.66 0.85 -0.99
N ASN A 253 13.42 0.51 -1.35
CA ASN A 253 13.01 0.38 -2.76
C ASN A 253 13.11 1.72 -3.52
N VAL A 254 13.04 2.85 -2.80
CA VAL A 254 13.05 4.20 -3.39
C VAL A 254 14.39 4.90 -3.15
N LEU A 255 15.05 4.62 -2.02
CA LEU A 255 16.33 5.26 -1.64
C LEU A 255 17.55 4.67 -2.35
N VAL A 256 17.47 3.43 -2.83
CA VAL A 256 18.56 2.77 -3.53
C VAL A 256 18.22 2.71 -5.01
N ASP A 257 18.81 3.62 -5.80
CA ASP A 257 18.74 3.56 -7.27
C ASP A 257 20.02 2.94 -7.85
N GLY A 258 20.01 2.66 -9.16
CA GLY A 258 21.12 2.08 -9.93
C GLY A 258 22.49 2.74 -9.69
N THR A 259 22.51 4.01 -9.30
CA THR A 259 23.71 4.83 -9.12
C THR A 259 24.21 4.90 -7.67
N VAL A 260 23.42 4.45 -6.70
CA VAL A 260 23.76 4.43 -5.26
C VAL A 260 24.38 3.09 -4.83
N TYR A 261 24.19 2.01 -5.59
CA TYR A 261 24.52 0.63 -5.19
C TYR A 261 25.97 0.35 -4.79
N ASN A 262 26.95 1.14 -5.26
CA ASN A 262 28.37 0.90 -5.01
C ASN A 262 29.08 2.04 -4.26
N ASP A 263 28.32 2.99 -3.69
CA ASP A 263 28.89 4.18 -3.05
C ASP A 263 28.27 4.40 -1.66
N VAL A 264 28.99 3.96 -0.63
CA VAL A 264 28.58 4.10 0.77
C VAL A 264 28.43 5.57 1.20
N GLU A 265 29.25 6.47 0.66
CA GLU A 265 29.17 7.89 0.98
C GLU A 265 27.88 8.48 0.42
N ARG A 266 27.62 8.27 -0.86
CA ARG A 266 26.41 8.75 -1.52
C ARG A 266 25.15 8.17 -0.88
N PHE A 267 25.18 6.89 -0.53
CA PHE A 267 24.09 6.23 0.19
C PHE A 267 23.83 6.91 1.54
N LEU A 268 24.87 7.07 2.37
CA LEU A 268 24.72 7.64 3.71
C LEU A 268 24.32 9.13 3.69
N ARG A 269 24.81 9.90 2.71
CA ARG A 269 24.34 11.27 2.47
C ARG A 269 22.85 11.30 2.11
N SER A 270 22.43 10.46 1.16
CA SER A 270 21.02 10.38 0.73
C SER A 270 20.11 9.94 1.88
N PHE A 271 20.56 8.98 2.68
CA PHE A 271 19.88 8.55 3.90
C PHE A 271 19.72 9.69 4.92
N CYS A 272 20.77 10.46 5.18
CA CYS A 272 20.71 11.62 6.09
C CYS A 272 19.74 12.71 5.58
N VAL A 273 19.80 13.05 4.29
CA VAL A 273 18.89 14.05 3.68
C VAL A 273 17.44 13.57 3.73
N ALA A 274 17.18 12.30 3.40
CA ALA A 274 15.84 11.74 3.43
C ALA A 274 15.21 11.84 4.83
N VAL A 275 15.96 11.49 5.87
CA VAL A 275 15.47 11.61 7.26
C VAL A 275 15.24 13.06 7.65
N GLY A 276 16.14 13.98 7.30
CA GLY A 276 15.95 15.40 7.56
C GLY A 276 14.70 15.98 6.89
N LYS A 277 14.46 15.60 5.63
CA LYS A 277 13.28 16.03 4.86
C LYS A 277 11.98 15.53 5.47
N GLU A 278 11.92 14.25 5.86
CA GLU A 278 10.74 13.65 6.52
C GLU A 278 10.48 14.23 7.93
N LEU A 279 11.52 14.81 8.56
CA LEU A 279 11.38 15.56 9.80
C LEU A 279 10.97 17.03 9.60
N GLU A 280 10.80 17.47 8.36
CA GLU A 280 10.53 18.86 7.98
C GLU A 280 11.64 19.82 8.44
N LEU A 281 12.89 19.32 8.50
CA LEU A 281 14.06 20.12 8.83
C LEU A 281 14.78 20.60 7.54
N PRO A 282 15.32 21.82 7.53
CA PRO A 282 16.18 22.29 6.43
C PRO A 282 17.34 21.32 6.14
N ASN A 283 17.71 21.17 4.88
CA ASN A 283 18.89 20.37 4.56
C ASN A 283 20.17 21.14 4.92
N GLN A 284 20.83 20.77 6.02
CA GLN A 284 22.12 21.33 6.44
C GLN A 284 23.29 20.37 6.28
N LEU A 285 23.12 19.28 5.52
CA LEU A 285 24.14 18.22 5.47
C LEU A 285 25.52 18.72 5.05
N SER A 286 25.60 19.70 4.14
CA SER A 286 26.86 20.29 3.69
C SER A 286 27.67 20.98 4.80
N GLU A 287 27.01 21.51 5.83
CA GLU A 287 27.68 22.19 6.95
C GLU A 287 28.26 21.18 7.96
N TYR A 288 27.68 19.99 8.05
CA TYR A 288 28.04 18.96 9.02
C TYR A 288 28.89 17.83 8.43
N TRP A 289 29.01 17.75 7.10
CA TRP A 289 29.72 16.68 6.41
C TRP A 289 31.16 17.08 6.08
N ASP A 290 32.11 16.51 6.82
CA ASP A 290 33.54 16.69 6.57
C ASP A 290 34.05 15.60 5.61
N ASN A 291 34.51 15.99 4.42
CA ASN A 291 35.03 15.07 3.40
C ASN A 291 36.31 14.33 3.84
N GLN A 292 36.97 14.77 4.92
CA GLN A 292 38.14 14.07 5.48
C GLN A 292 37.76 13.03 6.54
N ALA A 293 36.53 13.10 7.07
CA ALA A 293 36.05 12.18 8.10
C ALA A 293 35.35 10.95 7.50
N ALA A 294 35.36 9.84 8.24
CA ALA A 294 34.67 8.62 7.82
C ALA A 294 33.15 8.86 7.66
N CYS A 295 32.54 8.27 6.63
CA CYS A 295 31.11 8.47 6.32
C CYS A 295 30.17 8.10 7.48
N ILE A 296 30.48 7.03 8.21
CA ILE A 296 29.73 6.61 9.42
C ILE A 296 29.80 7.70 10.49
N TYR A 297 30.98 8.29 10.69
CA TYR A 297 31.17 9.36 11.66
C TYR A 297 30.35 10.60 11.26
N ASN A 298 30.45 11.05 10.00
CA ASN A 298 29.66 12.18 9.51
C ASN A 298 28.15 11.97 9.72
N SER A 299 27.64 10.80 9.32
CA SER A 299 26.22 10.45 9.49
C SER A 299 25.81 10.45 10.97
N THR A 300 26.64 9.87 11.83
CA THR A 300 26.41 9.84 13.28
C THR A 300 26.41 11.23 13.88
N MET A 301 27.32 12.10 13.46
CA MET A 301 27.40 13.48 13.95
C MET A 301 26.25 14.35 13.45
N TYR A 302 25.83 14.17 12.19
CA TYR A 302 24.65 14.83 11.64
C TYR A 302 23.38 14.45 12.41
N PHE A 303 23.17 13.17 12.68
CA PHE A 303 22.05 12.72 13.52
C PHE A 303 22.14 13.29 14.93
N GLN A 304 23.30 13.23 15.57
CA GLN A 304 23.44 13.65 16.97
C GLN A 304 23.34 15.17 17.15
N ARG A 305 24.05 15.96 16.33
CA ARG A 305 24.19 17.41 16.51
C ARG A 305 23.14 18.23 15.79
N TYR A 306 22.53 17.68 14.73
CA TYR A 306 21.50 18.38 13.97
C TYR A 306 20.13 17.73 14.18
N LEU A 307 19.89 16.53 13.65
CA LEU A 307 18.53 15.97 13.61
C LEU A 307 17.93 15.72 15.00
N LEU A 308 18.62 14.97 15.87
CA LEU A 308 18.14 14.63 17.22
C LEU A 308 18.23 15.81 18.20
N ALA A 309 19.13 16.76 17.94
CA ALA A 309 19.27 17.97 18.75
C ALA A 309 18.09 18.93 18.53
N ASN A 310 17.62 19.07 17.28
CA ASN A 310 16.56 20.01 16.90
C ASN A 310 15.13 19.48 17.08
N ILE A 311 14.96 18.24 17.54
CA ILE A 311 13.63 17.69 17.87
C ILE A 311 13.41 17.64 19.39
N ALA A 312 12.22 18.09 19.81
CA ALA A 312 11.81 18.07 21.22
C ALA A 312 11.33 16.69 21.67
N SER A 313 10.62 15.97 20.80
CA SER A 313 10.08 14.63 21.07
C SER A 313 10.97 13.51 20.51
N PRO A 314 10.91 12.28 21.07
CA PRO A 314 11.58 11.12 20.50
C PRO A 314 11.26 10.89 19.02
N LEU A 315 12.22 10.29 18.30
CA LEU A 315 12.12 9.92 16.90
C LEU A 315 12.03 8.40 16.75
N VAL A 316 10.97 7.91 16.13
CA VAL A 316 10.91 6.56 15.56
C VAL A 316 11.40 6.59 14.13
N LEU A 317 12.53 5.95 13.87
CA LEU A 317 13.04 5.70 12.54
C LEU A 317 12.76 4.25 12.15
N ALA A 318 11.81 4.07 11.24
CA ALA A 318 11.41 2.78 10.71
C ALA A 318 12.08 2.54 9.35
N LEU A 319 12.84 1.45 9.26
CA LEU A 319 13.62 1.06 8.10
C LEU A 319 12.97 -0.17 7.47
N ASN A 320 12.33 0.01 6.32
CA ASN A 320 11.61 -1.03 5.59
C ASN A 320 12.43 -1.54 4.40
N ASN A 321 12.33 -2.85 4.13
CA ASN A 321 13.07 -3.53 3.05
C ASN A 321 14.59 -3.35 3.15
N VAL A 322 15.15 -3.45 4.36
CA VAL A 322 16.60 -3.28 4.57
C VAL A 322 17.42 -4.39 3.90
N ASP A 323 16.78 -5.50 3.52
CA ASP A 323 17.37 -6.57 2.72
C ASP A 323 18.10 -6.04 1.48
N LEU A 324 17.51 -5.06 0.77
CA LEU A 324 18.11 -4.45 -0.41
C LEU A 324 19.45 -3.76 -0.14
N VAL A 325 19.64 -3.23 1.07
CA VAL A 325 20.91 -2.62 1.49
C VAL A 325 21.89 -3.70 1.90
N PHE A 326 21.42 -4.72 2.61
CA PHE A 326 22.27 -5.77 3.12
C PHE A 326 22.79 -6.74 2.04
N GLU A 327 22.09 -6.84 0.92
CA GLU A 327 22.55 -7.55 -0.28
C GLU A 327 23.71 -6.85 -0.98
N GLN A 328 24.04 -5.60 -0.62
CA GLN A 328 25.11 -4.82 -1.25
C GLN A 328 26.37 -4.84 -0.38
N PRO A 329 27.41 -5.60 -0.74
CA PRO A 329 28.60 -5.75 0.10
C PRO A 329 29.31 -4.42 0.39
N ALA A 330 29.25 -3.46 -0.56
CA ALA A 330 29.88 -2.15 -0.43
C ALA A 330 29.24 -1.25 0.65
N ILE A 331 28.02 -1.54 1.08
CA ILE A 331 27.23 -0.68 2.00
C ILE A 331 26.85 -1.43 3.28
N ALA A 332 26.55 -2.73 3.16
CA ALA A 332 25.89 -3.51 4.19
C ALA A 332 26.60 -3.50 5.56
N ASP A 333 27.92 -3.72 5.56
CA ASP A 333 28.70 -3.84 6.80
C ASP A 333 28.78 -2.49 7.56
N ASP A 334 29.08 -1.41 6.83
CA ASP A 334 29.16 -0.06 7.39
C ASP A 334 27.81 0.44 7.90
N PHE A 335 26.74 0.21 7.14
CA PHE A 335 25.39 0.58 7.56
C PHE A 335 24.95 -0.21 8.80
N CYS A 336 25.23 -1.51 8.86
CA CYS A 336 24.99 -2.33 10.05
C CYS A 336 25.76 -1.78 11.27
N LYS A 337 27.07 -1.57 11.13
CA LYS A 337 27.92 -1.01 12.19
C LYS A 337 27.38 0.32 12.70
N MET A 338 26.92 1.18 11.80
CA MET A 338 26.31 2.46 12.16
C MET A 338 25.06 2.29 13.02
N LEU A 339 24.08 1.49 12.57
CA LEU A 339 22.84 1.25 13.31
C LEU A 339 23.11 0.60 14.68
N ARG A 340 24.06 -0.35 14.73
CA ARG A 340 24.53 -0.98 15.97
C ARG A 340 25.13 0.05 16.92
N ASN A 341 26.01 0.92 16.40
CA ASN A 341 26.64 1.97 17.18
C ASN A 341 25.62 2.93 17.79
N TRP A 342 24.61 3.33 17.03
CA TRP A 342 23.55 4.24 17.50
C TRP A 342 22.72 3.63 18.63
N HIS A 343 22.35 2.35 18.49
CA HIS A 343 21.68 1.60 19.55
C HIS A 343 22.52 1.52 20.83
N ASP A 344 23.82 1.27 20.70
CA ASP A 344 24.72 1.14 21.86
C ASP A 344 25.00 2.48 22.53
N ARG A 345 25.11 3.57 21.74
CA ARG A 345 25.28 4.94 22.28
C ARG A 345 24.16 5.34 23.22
N ALA A 346 22.91 4.94 22.96
CA ALA A 346 21.80 5.24 23.87
C ALA A 346 21.94 4.58 25.26
N ARG A 347 22.85 3.59 25.41
CA ARG A 347 23.03 2.77 26.61
C ARG A 347 24.35 3.02 27.34
N ARG A 348 25.21 3.94 26.87
CA ARG A 348 26.54 4.19 27.47
C ARG A 348 26.47 4.97 28.79
N GLY A 349 25.43 5.77 28.99
CA GLY A 349 25.26 6.61 30.18
C GLY A 349 26.13 7.88 30.19
N ASP A 350 26.73 8.25 29.05
CA ASP A 350 27.45 9.51 28.86
C ASP A 350 26.50 10.65 28.44
N GLN A 351 27.00 11.89 28.37
CA GLN A 351 26.19 13.05 27.98
C GLN A 351 25.57 12.90 26.57
N ALA A 352 26.28 12.24 25.65
CA ALA A 352 25.76 11.99 24.30
C ALA A 352 24.60 10.96 24.33
N SER A 353 24.57 10.07 25.32
CA SER A 353 23.53 9.06 25.48
C SER A 353 22.15 9.67 25.63
N GLU A 354 22.00 10.83 26.27
CA GLU A 354 20.70 11.51 26.42
C GLU A 354 20.09 11.93 25.07
N ILE A 355 20.94 12.32 24.10
CA ILE A 355 20.49 12.63 22.74
C ILE A 355 20.09 11.33 22.03
N TRP A 356 20.92 10.28 22.11
CA TRP A 356 20.64 9.00 21.45
C TRP A 356 19.46 8.24 22.06
N LYS A 357 19.15 8.48 23.35
CA LYS A 357 17.92 8.03 24.02
C LYS A 357 16.66 8.61 23.40
N LYS A 358 16.73 9.62 22.52
CA LYS A 358 15.58 10.09 21.72
C LYS A 358 15.29 9.18 20.51
N LEU A 359 16.27 8.45 19.99
CA LEU A 359 16.07 7.60 18.83
C LEU A 359 15.41 6.26 19.21
N ARG A 360 14.49 5.78 18.38
CA ARG A 360 13.87 4.46 18.41
C ARG A 360 14.00 3.85 17.03
N LEU A 361 14.54 2.64 16.93
CA LEU A 361 14.75 1.96 15.65
C LEU A 361 13.71 0.86 15.45
N ILE A 362 13.15 0.79 14.25
CA ILE A 362 12.41 -0.38 13.77
C ILE A 362 13.11 -0.86 12.51
N ILE A 363 13.62 -2.09 12.50
CA ILE A 363 14.29 -2.69 11.35
C ILE A 363 13.40 -3.81 10.83
N VAL A 364 12.93 -3.67 9.60
CA VAL A 364 12.15 -4.69 8.91
C VAL A 364 13.01 -5.35 7.86
N HIS A 365 13.19 -6.66 7.99
CA HIS A 365 13.94 -7.43 7.02
C HIS A 365 13.34 -8.82 6.82
N SER A 366 13.53 -9.36 5.62
CA SER A 366 13.29 -10.74 5.26
C SER A 366 14.37 -11.65 5.85
N THR A 367 14.09 -12.94 5.91
CA THR A 367 14.98 -13.91 6.55
C THR A 367 16.23 -14.26 5.73
N GLU A 368 16.42 -13.65 4.55
CA GLU A 368 17.32 -14.10 3.48
C GLU A 368 18.81 -13.75 3.71
N VAL A 369 19.08 -12.70 4.46
CA VAL A 369 20.33 -11.93 4.36
C VAL A 369 21.54 -12.49 5.12
N TYR A 370 21.34 -13.37 6.11
CA TYR A 370 22.36 -13.65 7.14
C TYR A 370 23.67 -14.32 6.70
N ALA A 371 23.85 -14.72 5.44
CA ALA A 371 25.02 -15.50 5.05
C ALA A 371 26.33 -14.69 4.97
N SER A 372 26.26 -13.36 4.80
CA SER A 372 27.43 -12.50 4.53
C SER A 372 27.74 -11.44 5.59
N LEU A 373 26.89 -11.24 6.60
CA LEU A 373 27.04 -10.15 7.58
C LEU A 373 27.84 -10.59 8.81
N ASP A 374 28.74 -9.73 9.31
CA ASP A 374 29.44 -9.93 10.58
C ASP A 374 28.43 -9.93 11.76
N ILE A 375 28.30 -11.09 12.39
CA ILE A 375 27.40 -11.36 13.50
C ILE A 375 27.69 -10.41 14.67
N ASN A 376 28.95 -10.05 14.93
CA ASN A 376 29.29 -9.26 16.12
C ASN A 376 29.00 -7.76 15.95
N SER A 377 29.04 -7.28 14.71
CA SER A 377 28.88 -5.86 14.37
C SER A 377 27.45 -5.52 13.93
N SER A 378 26.60 -6.53 13.70
CA SER A 378 25.26 -6.35 13.15
C SER A 378 24.22 -5.89 14.19
N PRO A 379 23.34 -4.92 13.86
CA PRO A 379 22.20 -4.58 14.70
C PRO A 379 21.18 -5.72 14.76
N LEU A 380 21.31 -6.73 13.89
CA LEU A 380 20.45 -7.90 13.82
C LEU A 380 20.66 -8.92 14.95
N ASN A 381 21.50 -8.64 15.93
CA ASN A 381 21.69 -9.50 17.11
C ASN A 381 21.28 -8.83 18.43
N VAL A 382 20.73 -7.61 18.39
CA VAL A 382 20.32 -6.86 19.59
C VAL A 382 18.90 -6.31 19.50
N GLY A 383 18.39 -5.72 20.57
CA GLY A 383 17.00 -5.26 20.65
C GLY A 383 15.98 -6.41 20.63
N LEU A 384 14.70 -6.08 20.52
CA LEU A 384 13.58 -7.02 20.56
C LEU A 384 13.38 -7.74 19.21
N PRO A 385 13.60 -9.07 19.12
CA PRO A 385 13.28 -9.83 17.93
C PRO A 385 11.78 -10.18 17.89
N ILE A 386 11.14 -9.83 16.77
CA ILE A 386 9.77 -10.20 16.43
C ILE A 386 9.82 -11.07 15.17
N LYS A 387 9.49 -12.35 15.34
CA LYS A 387 9.28 -13.26 14.22
C LYS A 387 7.79 -13.37 13.94
N LEU A 388 7.34 -12.97 12.76
CA LEU A 388 5.92 -13.03 12.43
C LEU A 388 5.48 -14.45 12.11
N PRO A 389 4.49 -15.01 12.83
CA PRO A 389 3.89 -16.28 12.49
C PRO A 389 2.89 -16.14 11.33
N GLU A 390 2.43 -17.29 10.84
CA GLU A 390 1.24 -17.41 10.01
C GLU A 390 -0.02 -17.07 10.81
N PHE A 391 -1.13 -16.84 10.12
CA PHE A 391 -2.41 -16.63 10.77
C PHE A 391 -2.95 -17.91 11.40
N SER A 392 -3.57 -17.77 12.57
CA SER A 392 -4.40 -18.82 13.16
C SER A 392 -5.75 -18.94 12.46
N SER A 393 -6.47 -20.05 12.68
CA SER A 393 -7.82 -20.21 12.16
C SER A 393 -8.78 -19.12 12.65
N GLU A 394 -8.66 -18.68 13.91
CA GLU A 394 -9.44 -17.58 14.49
C GLU A 394 -9.18 -16.25 13.76
N GLN A 395 -7.91 -15.97 13.48
CA GLN A 395 -7.48 -14.82 12.70
C GLN A 395 -8.08 -14.86 11.29
N VAL A 396 -7.99 -16.00 10.61
CA VAL A 396 -8.60 -16.17 9.28
C VAL A 396 -10.11 -16.00 9.31
N GLN A 397 -10.81 -16.56 10.30
CA GLN A 397 -12.25 -16.35 10.46
C GLN A 397 -12.60 -14.86 10.60
N ARG A 398 -11.81 -14.11 11.40
CA ARG A 398 -11.99 -12.66 11.53
C ARG A 398 -11.72 -11.95 10.21
N LEU A 399 -10.68 -12.32 9.48
CA LEU A 399 -10.37 -11.75 8.16
C LEU A 399 -11.54 -11.95 7.19
N VAL A 400 -12.03 -13.19 7.06
CA VAL A 400 -13.17 -13.54 6.20
C VAL A 400 -14.40 -12.70 6.53
N LYS A 401 -14.74 -12.55 7.82
CA LYS A 401 -15.85 -11.70 8.28
C LYS A 401 -15.64 -10.23 7.94
N LEU A 402 -14.44 -9.70 8.14
CA LEU A 402 -14.11 -8.30 7.80
C LEU A 402 -14.24 -8.03 6.29
N HIS A 403 -14.02 -9.05 5.48
CA HIS A 403 -14.22 -9.03 4.04
C HIS A 403 -15.69 -9.24 3.62
N GLY A 404 -16.63 -9.36 4.57
CA GLY A 404 -18.06 -9.55 4.29
C GLY A 404 -18.41 -10.93 3.69
N LEU A 405 -17.53 -11.91 3.85
CA LEU A 405 -17.72 -13.25 3.31
C LEU A 405 -18.33 -14.18 4.36
N ASP A 406 -19.36 -14.94 3.97
CA ASP A 406 -20.02 -15.92 4.84
C ASP A 406 -19.46 -17.34 4.64
N LEU A 407 -18.16 -17.53 4.92
CA LEU A 407 -17.57 -18.87 4.90
C LEU A 407 -17.83 -19.62 6.21
N THR A 408 -18.23 -20.87 6.09
CA THR A 408 -18.38 -21.79 7.24
C THR A 408 -17.03 -22.13 7.87
N ALA A 409 -17.04 -22.57 9.14
CA ALA A 409 -15.82 -23.01 9.82
C ALA A 409 -15.08 -24.14 9.07
N ASN A 410 -15.83 -25.04 8.42
CA ASN A 410 -15.26 -26.11 7.58
C ASN A 410 -14.57 -25.54 6.32
N GLN A 411 -15.18 -24.57 5.64
CA GLN A 411 -14.56 -23.91 4.48
C GLN A 411 -13.31 -23.13 4.89
N VAL A 412 -13.32 -22.47 6.05
CA VAL A 412 -12.13 -21.82 6.60
C VAL A 412 -11.02 -22.85 6.88
N GLN A 413 -11.35 -24.01 7.46
CA GLN A 413 -10.37 -25.07 7.68
C GLN A 413 -9.78 -25.61 6.37
N GLN A 414 -10.60 -25.76 5.32
CA GLN A 414 -10.12 -26.18 4.00
C GLN A 414 -9.17 -25.14 3.37
N LEU A 415 -9.40 -23.84 3.56
CA LEU A 415 -8.43 -22.81 3.17
C LEU A 415 -7.17 -22.84 4.01
N MET A 416 -7.29 -23.08 5.31
CA MET A 416 -6.14 -23.26 6.20
C MET A 416 -5.27 -24.42 5.74
N ASP A 417 -5.86 -25.55 5.37
CA ASP A 417 -5.13 -26.71 4.84
C ASP A 417 -4.47 -26.39 3.49
N LEU A 418 -5.14 -25.59 2.64
CA LEU A 418 -4.62 -25.21 1.32
C LEU A 418 -3.47 -24.19 1.42
N LEU A 419 -3.66 -23.11 2.17
CA LEU A 419 -2.83 -21.90 2.18
C LEU A 419 -1.90 -21.81 3.40
N GLY A 420 -2.08 -22.66 4.41
CA GLY A 420 -1.17 -22.80 5.55
C GLY A 420 -1.05 -21.55 6.43
N GLY A 421 -2.10 -20.75 6.54
CA GLY A 421 -2.11 -19.48 7.30
C GLY A 421 -1.35 -18.32 6.64
N HIS A 422 -0.96 -18.41 5.36
CA HIS A 422 -0.16 -17.37 4.70
C HIS A 422 -0.95 -16.07 4.46
N PRO A 423 -0.57 -14.93 5.09
CA PRO A 423 -1.37 -13.70 5.08
C PRO A 423 -1.77 -13.18 3.69
N LEU A 424 -0.81 -13.02 2.77
CA LEU A 424 -1.11 -12.55 1.42
C LEU A 424 -2.06 -13.49 0.65
N LEU A 425 -1.84 -14.81 0.73
CA LEU A 425 -2.68 -15.77 0.02
C LEU A 425 -4.11 -15.75 0.54
N PHE A 426 -4.30 -15.60 1.86
CA PHE A 426 -5.64 -15.46 2.43
C PHE A 426 -6.34 -14.19 1.97
N ARG A 427 -5.62 -13.06 1.92
CA ARG A 427 -6.19 -11.82 1.36
C ARG A 427 -6.56 -12.02 -0.11
N ARG A 428 -5.66 -12.55 -0.95
CA ARG A 428 -5.97 -12.82 -2.37
C ARG A 428 -7.14 -13.78 -2.57
N ALA A 429 -7.31 -14.75 -1.67
CA ALA A 429 -8.46 -15.65 -1.70
C ALA A 429 -9.76 -14.88 -1.44
N CYS A 430 -9.78 -14.00 -0.43
CA CYS A 430 -10.94 -13.16 -0.13
C CYS A 430 -11.22 -12.19 -1.28
N ASP A 431 -10.20 -11.49 -1.76
CA ASP A 431 -10.30 -10.54 -2.87
C ASP A 431 -10.84 -11.24 -4.13
N TYR A 432 -10.38 -12.45 -4.43
CA TYR A 432 -10.89 -13.23 -5.56
C TYR A 432 -12.38 -13.58 -5.42
N LEU A 433 -12.82 -14.01 -4.23
CA LEU A 433 -14.23 -14.34 -4.00
C LEU A 433 -15.13 -13.11 -4.18
N ILE A 434 -14.66 -11.94 -3.72
CA ILE A 434 -15.40 -10.68 -3.80
C ILE A 434 -15.38 -10.13 -5.23
N LEU A 435 -14.21 -9.95 -5.82
CA LEU A 435 -14.04 -9.28 -7.12
C LEU A 435 -14.70 -10.05 -8.27
N TYR A 436 -14.70 -11.38 -8.20
CA TYR A 436 -15.26 -12.23 -9.25
C TYR A 436 -16.64 -12.80 -8.88
N GLU A 437 -17.21 -12.40 -7.73
CA GLU A 437 -18.51 -12.86 -7.22
C GLU A 437 -18.69 -14.38 -7.38
N THR A 438 -17.66 -15.12 -6.98
CA THR A 438 -17.52 -16.54 -7.28
C THR A 438 -17.64 -17.39 -6.02
N THR A 439 -17.90 -18.68 -6.19
CA THR A 439 -18.04 -19.59 -5.05
C THR A 439 -16.70 -20.07 -4.52
N PHE A 440 -16.73 -20.47 -3.26
CA PHE A 440 -15.64 -21.13 -2.56
C PHE A 440 -15.14 -22.38 -3.30
N GLU A 441 -16.05 -23.20 -3.82
CA GLU A 441 -15.73 -24.45 -4.53
C GLU A 441 -15.00 -24.15 -5.84
N LYS A 442 -15.37 -23.07 -6.53
CA LYS A 442 -14.67 -22.64 -7.74
C LYS A 442 -13.27 -22.14 -7.42
N LEU A 443 -13.09 -21.36 -6.35
CA LEU A 443 -11.77 -20.95 -5.86
C LEU A 443 -10.88 -22.18 -5.61
N LEU A 444 -11.37 -23.20 -4.89
CA LEU A 444 -10.57 -24.41 -4.62
C LEU A 444 -10.16 -25.17 -5.88
N LYS A 445 -11.03 -25.21 -6.91
CA LYS A 445 -10.72 -25.87 -8.19
C LYS A 445 -9.63 -25.16 -8.97
N VAL A 446 -9.62 -23.82 -8.98
CA VAL A 446 -8.66 -23.03 -9.76
C VAL A 446 -7.41 -22.64 -8.97
N ALA A 447 -7.40 -22.77 -7.64
CA ALA A 447 -6.35 -22.24 -6.76
C ALA A 447 -4.92 -22.57 -7.22
N SER A 448 -4.66 -23.82 -7.60
CA SER A 448 -3.33 -24.29 -8.03
C SER A 448 -3.12 -24.29 -9.55
N THR A 449 -3.99 -23.63 -10.33
CA THR A 449 -3.89 -23.57 -11.79
C THR A 449 -3.38 -22.20 -12.24
N ILE A 450 -3.04 -22.08 -13.53
CA ILE A 450 -2.64 -20.81 -14.15
C ILE A 450 -3.77 -19.76 -14.17
N GLU A 451 -5.03 -20.19 -14.03
CA GLU A 451 -6.21 -19.29 -13.95
C GLU A 451 -6.49 -18.84 -12.51
N GLY A 452 -5.80 -19.43 -11.52
CA GLY A 452 -6.06 -19.19 -10.11
C GLY A 452 -5.57 -17.82 -9.62
N PRO A 453 -6.15 -17.30 -8.52
CA PRO A 453 -5.77 -15.99 -7.96
C PRO A 453 -4.35 -15.90 -7.41
N PHE A 454 -3.68 -17.04 -7.26
CA PHE A 454 -2.33 -17.12 -6.70
C PHE A 454 -1.23 -17.15 -7.77
N ILE A 455 -1.59 -17.18 -9.06
CA ILE A 455 -0.62 -17.45 -10.13
C ILE A 455 0.55 -16.46 -10.15
N GLY A 456 0.30 -15.16 -10.01
CA GLY A 456 1.38 -14.16 -9.99
C GLY A 456 2.40 -14.40 -8.88
N HIS A 457 1.95 -14.83 -7.69
CA HIS A 457 2.83 -15.17 -6.55
C HIS A 457 3.59 -16.48 -6.79
N LEU A 458 2.94 -17.46 -7.41
CA LEU A 458 3.56 -18.75 -7.70
C LEU A 458 4.61 -18.64 -8.82
N LEU A 459 4.37 -17.82 -9.84
CA LEU A 459 5.30 -17.57 -10.94
C LEU A 459 6.54 -16.81 -10.47
N GLU A 460 6.41 -15.86 -9.55
CA GLU A 460 7.54 -15.15 -8.95
C GLU A 460 8.51 -16.13 -8.26
N TYR A 461 7.97 -17.05 -7.46
CA TYR A 461 8.78 -18.12 -6.87
C TYR A 461 9.39 -19.07 -7.91
N LEU A 462 8.64 -19.41 -8.97
CA LEU A 462 9.16 -20.25 -10.05
C LEU A 462 10.37 -19.61 -10.72
N GLN A 463 10.27 -18.32 -11.08
CA GLN A 463 11.37 -17.55 -11.67
C GLN A 463 12.58 -17.46 -10.72
N ASN A 464 12.35 -17.25 -9.42
CA ASN A 464 13.43 -17.20 -8.44
C ASN A 464 14.14 -18.56 -8.26
N LEU A 465 13.40 -19.67 -8.34
CA LEU A 465 13.96 -21.02 -8.35
C LEU A 465 14.72 -21.30 -9.65
N GLU A 466 14.24 -20.85 -10.80
CA GLU A 466 14.94 -21.01 -12.09
C GLU A 466 16.32 -20.34 -12.10
N LYS A 467 16.46 -19.20 -11.42
CA LYS A 467 17.76 -18.53 -11.21
C LYS A 467 18.71 -19.31 -10.28
N ASN A 468 18.21 -20.27 -9.51
CA ASN A 468 18.97 -21.02 -8.48
C ASN A 468 18.78 -22.55 -8.64
N PRO A 469 19.53 -23.21 -9.55
CA PRO A 469 19.32 -24.63 -9.89
C PRO A 469 19.39 -25.61 -8.71
N GLU A 470 20.26 -25.34 -7.72
CA GLU A 470 20.38 -26.16 -6.50
C GLU A 470 19.11 -26.09 -5.65
N LEU A 471 18.59 -24.88 -5.41
CA LEU A 471 17.34 -24.68 -4.68
C LEU A 471 16.14 -25.25 -5.44
N LYS A 472 16.10 -25.10 -6.77
CA LYS A 472 15.08 -25.71 -7.63
C LYS A 472 15.03 -27.22 -7.46
N THR A 473 16.19 -27.87 -7.56
CA THR A 473 16.30 -29.33 -7.45
C THR A 473 15.88 -29.82 -6.07
N ALA A 474 16.36 -29.16 -5.01
CA ALA A 474 15.99 -29.51 -3.65
C ALA A 474 14.50 -29.30 -3.38
N PHE A 475 13.92 -28.18 -3.83
CA PHE A 475 12.51 -27.90 -3.62
C PHE A 475 11.60 -28.85 -4.41
N ARG A 476 12.01 -29.24 -5.62
CA ARG A 476 11.35 -30.28 -6.42
C ARG A 476 11.22 -31.59 -5.62
N GLN A 477 12.29 -32.02 -4.95
CA GLN A 477 12.25 -33.20 -4.09
C GLN A 477 11.22 -33.04 -2.95
N VAL A 478 11.21 -31.88 -2.28
CA VAL A 478 10.30 -31.57 -1.16
C VAL A 478 8.82 -31.59 -1.55
N VAL A 479 8.46 -31.21 -2.78
CA VAL A 479 7.05 -31.20 -3.23
C VAL A 479 6.57 -32.55 -3.78
N ILE A 480 7.49 -33.41 -4.25
CA ILE A 480 7.16 -34.75 -4.76
C ILE A 480 7.03 -35.77 -3.62
N THR A 481 7.87 -35.67 -2.57
CA THR A 481 7.85 -36.64 -1.46
C THR A 481 6.67 -36.40 -0.51
N THR A 482 6.03 -37.48 -0.05
CA THR A 482 4.95 -37.42 0.95
C THR A 482 5.46 -37.37 2.38
N GLN A 483 6.67 -37.86 2.62
CA GLN A 483 7.32 -37.84 3.94
C GLN A 483 8.25 -36.62 4.08
N PRO A 484 8.43 -36.10 5.32
CA PRO A 484 9.36 -35.02 5.59
C PRO A 484 10.78 -35.35 5.12
N LEU A 485 11.41 -34.46 4.35
CA LEU A 485 12.72 -34.68 3.72
C LEU A 485 13.82 -33.99 4.53
N GLN A 486 14.93 -34.68 4.77
CA GLN A 486 16.11 -34.04 5.35
C GLN A 486 16.96 -33.46 4.21
N LEU A 487 17.12 -32.14 4.20
CA LEU A 487 18.01 -31.43 3.28
C LEU A 487 19.27 -30.97 4.01
N SER A 488 20.29 -30.57 3.25
CA SER A 488 21.46 -29.90 3.85
C SER A 488 21.00 -28.64 4.61
N PRO A 489 21.61 -28.31 5.77
CA PRO A 489 21.16 -27.18 6.59
C PRO A 489 21.12 -25.84 5.84
N ASN A 490 22.05 -25.62 4.91
CA ASN A 490 22.12 -24.40 4.13
C ASN A 490 20.94 -24.30 3.14
N ILE A 491 20.70 -25.36 2.36
CA ILE A 491 19.56 -25.41 1.42
C ILE A 491 18.23 -25.32 2.17
N ALA A 492 18.09 -26.08 3.26
CA ALA A 492 16.88 -26.09 4.10
C ALA A 492 16.56 -24.69 4.63
N ARG A 493 17.58 -23.97 5.13
CA ARG A 493 17.44 -22.59 5.58
C ARG A 493 17.12 -21.66 4.41
N SER A 494 17.82 -21.75 3.28
CA SER A 494 17.53 -20.89 2.11
C SER A 494 16.09 -21.03 1.62
N LEU A 495 15.59 -22.26 1.48
CA LEU A 495 14.19 -22.50 1.12
C LEU A 495 13.20 -22.00 2.18
N GLN A 496 13.54 -22.14 3.48
CA GLN A 496 12.69 -21.62 4.56
C GLN A 496 12.63 -20.10 4.49
N ARG A 497 13.76 -19.46 4.15
CA ARG A 497 13.91 -18.01 4.07
C ARG A 497 13.10 -17.40 2.93
N LEU A 498 13.13 -18.04 1.76
CA LEU A 498 12.25 -17.72 0.62
C LEU A 498 10.77 -17.88 0.96
N GLY A 499 10.42 -18.56 2.06
CA GLY A 499 9.05 -18.81 2.45
C GLY A 499 8.43 -20.04 1.78
N LEU A 500 9.20 -20.85 1.04
CA LEU A 500 8.69 -22.03 0.33
C LEU A 500 8.43 -23.24 1.23
N VAL A 501 9.18 -23.37 2.33
CA VAL A 501 9.13 -24.53 3.23
C VAL A 501 8.99 -24.17 4.71
N LYS A 502 8.56 -25.15 5.51
CA LYS A 502 8.64 -25.16 6.98
C LYS A 502 9.67 -26.20 7.42
N LEU A 503 10.31 -25.94 8.55
CA LEU A 503 11.20 -26.89 9.22
C LEU A 503 10.46 -27.51 10.40
N GLU A 504 10.52 -28.83 10.50
CA GLU A 504 10.06 -29.62 11.64
C GLU A 504 11.22 -30.48 12.14
N GLY A 505 11.90 -29.98 13.17
CA GLY A 505 13.22 -30.52 13.54
C GLY A 505 14.21 -30.39 12.39
N ASN A 506 14.76 -31.52 11.96
CA ASN A 506 15.71 -31.60 10.83
C ASN A 506 15.03 -31.83 9.47
N PHE A 507 13.70 -31.90 9.44
CA PHE A 507 12.97 -32.22 8.23
C PHE A 507 12.31 -30.98 7.62
N VAL A 508 12.13 -31.04 6.31
CA VAL A 508 11.59 -29.97 5.48
C VAL A 508 10.28 -30.44 4.86
N LYS A 509 9.26 -29.57 4.89
CA LYS A 509 8.00 -29.77 4.17
C LYS A 509 7.56 -28.50 3.45
N PRO A 510 6.77 -28.59 2.37
CA PRO A 510 6.19 -27.40 1.73
C PRO A 510 5.42 -26.57 2.75
N ARG A 511 5.49 -25.24 2.64
CA ARG A 511 4.82 -24.34 3.59
C ARG A 511 3.31 -24.53 3.61
N CYS A 512 2.72 -24.77 2.44
CA CYS A 512 1.29 -25.01 2.29
C CYS A 512 1.02 -26.01 1.15
N LYS A 513 -0.20 -26.55 1.12
CA LYS A 513 -0.61 -27.54 0.11
C LYS A 513 -0.70 -26.93 -1.28
N LEU A 514 -1.03 -25.64 -1.39
CA LEU A 514 -1.02 -24.90 -2.66
C LEU A 514 0.34 -25.01 -3.36
N TYR A 515 1.43 -24.76 -2.62
CA TYR A 515 2.78 -24.85 -3.18
C TYR A 515 3.09 -26.27 -3.63
N ARG A 516 2.74 -27.27 -2.82
CA ARG A 516 2.90 -28.68 -3.20
C ARG A 516 2.15 -29.02 -4.50
N GLN A 517 0.92 -28.57 -4.65
CA GLN A 517 0.10 -28.88 -5.83
C GLN A 517 0.65 -28.23 -7.09
N PHE A 518 0.96 -26.94 -7.04
CA PHE A 518 1.47 -26.20 -8.19
C PHE A 518 2.88 -26.67 -8.59
N PHE A 519 3.84 -26.61 -7.68
CA PHE A 519 5.24 -26.88 -8.03
C PHE A 519 5.53 -28.34 -8.37
N ARG A 520 4.68 -29.29 -7.96
CA ARG A 520 4.81 -30.69 -8.41
C ARG A 520 4.54 -30.86 -9.91
N GLN A 521 3.78 -29.97 -10.52
CA GLN A 521 3.48 -29.99 -11.96
C GLN A 521 4.46 -29.15 -12.78
N HIS A 522 5.09 -28.15 -12.16
CA HIS A 522 5.89 -27.13 -12.85
C HIS A 522 7.41 -27.19 -12.56
N LEU A 523 7.87 -28.05 -11.65
CA LEU A 523 9.29 -28.37 -11.40
C LEU A 523 9.62 -29.80 -11.82
#